data_AF-A0A971KZK0-F1
#
_entry.id   AF-A0A971KZK0-F1
#
_cell.length_a   1.000
_cell.length_b   1.000
_cell.length_c   1.000
_cell.angle_alpha   90.00
_cell.angle_beta   90.00
_cell.angle_gamma   90.00
#
_symmetry.space_group_name_H-M   'P 1'
#
loop_
_entity.id
_entity.type
_entity.pdbx_description
1 polymer ?
#
loop_
_entity_poly.entity_id
_entity_poly.type
_entity_poly.pdbx_seq_one_letter_code
_entity_poly.pdbx_strand_id
1 'polypeptide(L)'
;MIENVSGELRKYLEGKPFISALLGFGMIILYVSLGIMLFHSFVFLGGFIGGLIEYIFIFAVVLCLANADFQTLMIGLGARAVIALIHLFQGIFGEYFQYFSWSAFFALLIYGFFAFMAFKKTDKKA
;
A
#
# COMPACT_ATOMS: atom_id res chain seq x y z
N MET A 1 -12.47 13.16 -11.50
CA MET A 1 -13.29 12.24 -10.67
C MET A 1 -12.55 11.82 -9.40
N ILE A 2 -11.39 11.16 -9.49
CA ILE A 2 -10.62 10.76 -8.28
C ILE A 2 -10.19 11.97 -7.42
N GLU A 3 -9.91 13.13 -8.02
CA GLU A 3 -9.59 14.36 -7.27
C GLU A 3 -10.78 14.88 -6.46
N ASN A 4 -12.02 14.75 -6.98
CA ASN A 4 -13.22 15.09 -6.20
C ASN A 4 -13.38 14.12 -5.03
N VAL A 5 -13.09 12.83 -5.25
CA VAL A 5 -13.09 11.83 -4.17
C VAL A 5 -12.03 12.16 -3.12
N SER A 6 -10.80 12.50 -3.52
CA SER A 6 -9.74 12.95 -2.62
C SER A 6 -10.16 14.19 -1.82
N GLY A 7 -10.78 15.17 -2.46
CA GLY A 7 -11.25 16.40 -1.82
C GLY A 7 -12.35 16.15 -0.78
N GLU A 8 -13.36 15.35 -1.11
CA GLU A 8 -14.43 14.99 -0.17
C GLU A 8 -13.92 14.10 0.97
N LEU A 9 -13.04 13.14 0.66
CA LEU A 9 -12.40 12.29 1.65
C LEU A 9 -11.57 13.13 2.64
N ARG A 10 -10.81 14.10 2.15
CA ARG A 10 -10.04 15.02 2.98
C ARG A 10 -10.94 15.80 3.93
N LYS A 11 -12.00 16.44 3.43
CA LYS A 11 -12.98 17.16 4.26
C LYS A 11 -13.57 16.26 5.35
N TYR A 12 -13.92 15.03 5.00
CA TYR A 12 -14.45 14.06 5.95
C TYR A 12 -13.46 13.72 7.06
N LEU A 13 -12.18 13.51 6.71
CA LEU A 13 -11.13 13.17 7.67
C LEU A 13 -10.67 14.35 8.52
N GLU A 14 -10.66 15.57 7.97
CA GLU A 14 -10.41 16.81 8.72
C GLU A 14 -11.50 17.05 9.79
N GLY A 15 -12.74 16.62 9.53
CA GLY A 15 -13.83 16.65 10.51
C GLY A 15 -13.68 15.67 11.68
N LYS A 16 -12.63 14.83 11.70
CA LYS A 16 -12.36 13.87 12.79
C LYS A 16 -11.09 14.28 13.56
N PRO A 17 -11.18 14.57 14.87
CA PRO A 17 -10.09 15.20 15.63
C PRO A 17 -8.81 14.36 15.64
N PHE A 18 -8.91 13.03 15.81
CA PHE A 18 -7.74 12.16 15.82
C PHE A 18 -7.14 11.96 14.43
N ILE A 19 -7.97 11.84 13.39
CA ILE A 19 -7.47 11.51 12.04
C ILE A 19 -6.90 12.75 11.35
N SER A 20 -7.42 13.95 11.65
CA SER A 20 -6.91 15.20 11.11
C SER A 20 -5.43 15.40 11.42
N ALA A 21 -4.97 15.03 12.62
CA ALA A 21 -3.55 15.09 12.97
C ALA A 21 -2.72 14.09 12.15
N LEU A 22 -3.27 12.90 11.87
CA LEU A 22 -2.59 11.85 11.11
C LEU A 22 -2.53 12.12 9.60
N LEU A 23 -3.36 13.00 9.05
CA LEU A 23 -3.32 13.35 7.62
C LEU A 23 -1.92 13.78 7.17
N GLY A 24 -1.21 14.59 7.97
CA GLY A 24 0.15 15.03 7.64
C GLY A 24 1.20 13.91 7.66
N PHE A 25 0.91 12.78 8.30
CA PHE A 25 1.84 11.66 8.47
C PHE A 25 1.60 10.51 7.49
N GLY A 26 0.62 10.61 6.58
CA GLY A 26 0.25 9.53 5.67
C GLY A 26 1.43 8.88 4.94
N MET A 27 2.35 9.69 4.41
CA MET A 27 3.57 9.22 3.73
C MET A 27 4.50 8.41 4.66
N ILE A 28 4.73 8.93 5.87
CA ILE A 28 5.60 8.27 6.85
C ILE A 28 4.98 6.93 7.27
N ILE A 29 3.69 6.92 7.57
CA ILE A 29 2.96 5.70 7.95
C ILE A 29 3.01 4.68 6.79
N LEU A 30 2.88 5.13 5.54
CA LEU A 30 2.96 4.26 4.37
C LEU A 30 4.34 3.63 4.22
N TYR A 31 5.42 4.40 4.31
CA TYR A 31 6.77 3.87 4.16
C TYR A 31 7.19 2.98 5.33
N VAL A 32 6.83 3.35 6.56
CA VAL A 32 7.11 2.52 7.73
C VAL A 32 6.37 1.19 7.64
N SER A 33 5.07 1.20 7.32
CA SER A 33 4.30 -0.05 7.17
C SER A 33 4.88 -0.94 6.07
N LEU A 34 5.28 -0.37 4.92
CA LEU A 34 5.95 -1.12 3.86
C LEU A 34 7.29 -1.71 4.28
N GLY A 35 8.10 -0.97 5.02
CA GLY A 35 9.38 -1.47 5.54
C GLY A 35 9.17 -2.68 6.45
N ILE A 36 8.16 -2.64 7.32
CA ILE A 36 7.84 -3.76 8.20
C ILE A 36 7.22 -4.93 7.41
N MET A 37 6.38 -4.68 6.39
CA MET A 37 5.85 -5.72 5.49
C MET A 37 6.98 -6.45 4.74
N LEU A 38 7.94 -5.69 4.22
CA LEU A 38 9.10 -6.26 3.53
C LEU A 38 9.92 -7.10 4.51
N PHE A 39 10.18 -6.60 5.72
CA PHE A 39 10.86 -7.38 6.76
C PHE A 39 10.10 -8.67 7.13
N HIS A 40 8.77 -8.59 7.24
CA HIS A 40 7.90 -9.74 7.49
C HIS A 40 7.98 -10.82 6.40
N SER A 41 8.34 -10.43 5.17
CA SER A 41 8.51 -11.35 4.02
C SER A 41 9.75 -12.25 4.17
N PHE A 42 10.70 -11.87 5.03
CA PHE A 42 11.91 -12.65 5.32
C PHE A 42 11.90 -13.25 6.74
N VAL A 43 11.27 -12.57 7.68
CA VAL A 43 11.18 -13.00 9.08
C VAL A 43 9.71 -13.05 9.48
N PHE A 44 9.19 -14.25 9.79
CA PHE A 44 7.81 -14.39 10.21
C PHE A 44 7.58 -13.74 11.59
N LEU A 45 6.91 -12.57 11.58
CA LEU A 45 6.56 -11.81 12.79
C LEU A 45 5.29 -12.33 13.50
N GLY A 46 4.65 -13.38 12.98
CA GLY A 46 3.34 -13.84 13.45
C GLY A 46 2.18 -13.23 12.66
N GLY A 47 1.10 -14.01 12.53
CA GLY A 47 -0.07 -13.62 11.73
C GLY A 47 -0.82 -12.39 12.25
N PHE A 48 -0.83 -12.19 13.58
CA PHE A 48 -1.45 -10.99 14.17
C PHE A 48 -0.72 -9.71 13.79
N ILE A 49 0.61 -9.70 13.89
CA ILE A 49 1.43 -8.54 13.54
C ILE A 49 1.31 -8.25 12.04
N GLY A 50 1.40 -9.29 11.20
CA GLY A 50 1.21 -9.15 9.75
C GLY A 50 -0.16 -8.55 9.39
N GLY A 51 -1.23 -9.04 10.02
CA GLY A 51 -2.58 -8.51 9.81
C GLY A 51 -2.72 -7.06 10.25
N LEU A 52 -2.18 -6.69 11.42
CA LEU A 52 -2.22 -5.32 11.93
C LEU A 52 -1.49 -4.34 10.99
N ILE A 53 -0.32 -4.73 10.47
CA ILE A 53 0.44 -3.90 9.54
C ILE A 53 -0.31 -3.71 8.22
N GLU A 54 -1.02 -4.72 7.72
CA GLU A 54 -1.86 -4.60 6.52
C GLU A 54 -2.98 -3.57 6.71
N TYR A 55 -3.65 -3.56 7.86
CA TYR A 55 -4.63 -2.50 8.18
C TYR A 55 -3.99 -1.11 8.25
N ILE A 56 -2.81 -0.99 8.86
CA ILE A 56 -2.07 0.29 8.94
C ILE A 56 -1.67 0.77 7.54
N PHE A 57 -1.23 -0.14 6.66
CA PHE A 57 -0.89 0.17 5.27
C PHE A 57 -2.10 0.67 4.49
N ILE A 58 -3.24 -0.03 4.57
CA ILE A 58 -4.48 0.41 3.92
C ILE A 58 -4.91 1.77 4.44
N PHE A 59 -4.85 1.99 5.75
CA PHE A 59 -5.15 3.28 6.35
C PHE A 59 -4.21 4.39 5.82
N ALA A 60 -2.92 4.12 5.71
CA ALA A 60 -1.96 5.06 5.12
C ALA A 60 -2.27 5.39 3.65
N VAL A 61 -2.69 4.40 2.85
CA VAL A 61 -3.16 4.60 1.48
C VAL A 61 -4.35 5.57 1.45
N VAL A 62 -5.32 5.42 2.36
CA VAL A 62 -6.46 6.34 2.48
C VAL A 62 -6.00 7.75 2.83
N LEU A 63 -5.07 7.91 3.77
CA LEU A 63 -4.52 9.22 4.14
C LEU A 63 -3.79 9.90 2.96
N CYS A 64 -2.94 9.17 2.25
CA CYS A 64 -2.25 9.68 1.07
C CYS A 64 -3.22 10.04 -0.06
N LEU A 65 -4.30 9.25 -0.24
CA LEU A 65 -5.35 9.55 -1.20
C LEU A 65 -6.14 10.81 -0.83
N ALA A 66 -6.43 11.02 0.45
CA ALA A 66 -7.07 12.25 0.94
C ALA A 66 -6.21 13.49 0.66
N ASN A 67 -4.90 13.39 0.82
CA ASN A 67 -3.98 14.47 0.48
C ASN A 67 -3.69 14.62 -1.02
N ALA A 68 -4.27 13.76 -1.87
CA ALA A 68 -3.98 13.68 -3.30
C ALA A 68 -2.46 13.55 -3.61
N ASP A 69 -1.73 12.90 -2.71
CA ASP A 69 -0.30 12.62 -2.82
C ASP A 69 -0.08 11.36 -3.67
N PHE A 70 -0.31 11.52 -4.98
CA PHE A 70 -0.22 10.42 -5.95
C PHE A 70 1.22 9.90 -6.13
N GLN A 71 2.24 10.71 -5.84
CA GLN A 71 3.63 10.26 -5.90
C GLN A 71 3.92 9.26 -4.79
N THR A 72 3.53 9.58 -3.55
CA THR A 72 3.66 8.65 -2.42
C THR A 72 2.84 7.39 -2.63
N LEU A 73 1.61 7.52 -3.14
CA LEU A 73 0.77 6.36 -3.49
C LEU A 73 1.41 5.47 -4.55
N MET A 74 1.99 6.05 -5.59
CA MET A 74 2.70 5.31 -6.64
C MET A 74 3.84 4.48 -6.05
N ILE A 75 4.69 5.10 -5.23
CA ILE A 75 5.82 4.42 -4.59
C ILE A 75 5.30 3.32 -3.65
N GLY A 76 4.32 3.63 -2.80
CA GLY A 76 3.89 2.69 -1.79
C GLY A 76 3.12 1.48 -2.33
N LEU A 77 2.21 1.71 -3.28
CA LEU A 77 1.49 0.63 -3.95
C LEU A 77 2.42 -0.18 -4.87
N GLY A 78 3.38 0.49 -5.52
CA GLY A 78 4.42 -0.16 -6.31
C GLY A 78 5.31 -1.07 -5.46
N ALA A 79 5.76 -0.59 -4.31
CA ALA A 79 6.52 -1.40 -3.35
C ALA A 79 5.72 -2.61 -2.84
N ARG A 80 4.43 -2.43 -2.55
CA ARG A 80 3.55 -3.56 -2.16
C ARG A 80 3.41 -4.60 -3.27
N ALA A 81 3.36 -4.15 -4.54
CA ALA A 81 3.35 -5.02 -5.70
C ALA A 81 4.68 -5.80 -5.84
N VAL A 82 5.82 -5.16 -5.60
CA VAL A 82 7.14 -5.82 -5.56
C VAL A 82 7.19 -6.86 -4.43
N ILE A 83 6.69 -6.57 -3.24
CA ILE A 83 6.59 -7.54 -2.13
C ILE A 83 5.73 -8.75 -2.55
N ALA A 84 4.60 -8.50 -3.22
CA ALA A 84 3.75 -9.58 -3.74
C ALA A 84 4.48 -10.42 -4.81
N LEU A 85 5.30 -9.80 -5.65
CA LEU A 85 6.15 -10.50 -6.61
C LEU A 85 7.20 -11.38 -5.90
N ILE A 86 7.82 -10.90 -4.82
CA ILE A 86 8.75 -11.68 -3.99
C ILE A 86 8.05 -12.92 -3.42
N HIS A 87 6.87 -12.75 -2.82
CA HIS A 87 6.08 -13.88 -2.31
C HIS A 87 5.69 -14.88 -3.40
N LEU A 88 5.37 -14.40 -4.61
CA LEU A 88 5.05 -15.26 -5.74
C LEU A 88 6.28 -16.08 -6.17
N PHE A 89 7.45 -15.47 -6.22
CA PHE A 89 8.71 -16.17 -6.50
C PHE A 89 9.08 -17.17 -5.41
N GLN A 90 8.95 -16.81 -4.13
CA GLN A 90 9.18 -17.74 -3.02
C GLN A 90 8.25 -18.96 -3.08
N GLY A 91 6.98 -18.77 -3.47
CA GLY A 91 6.03 -19.86 -3.65
C GLY A 91 6.36 -20.79 -4.82
N ILE A 92 6.85 -20.24 -5.94
CA ILE A 92 7.21 -21.02 -7.13
C ILE A 92 8.56 -21.74 -6.97
N PHE A 93 9.56 -21.08 -6.41
CA PHE A 93 10.95 -21.57 -6.36
C PHE A 93 11.37 -22.14 -4.99
N GLY A 94 10.47 -22.20 -4.00
CA GLY A 94 10.74 -22.81 -2.71
C GLY A 94 11.05 -24.31 -2.80
N GLU A 95 11.78 -24.84 -1.81
CA GLU A 95 12.38 -26.20 -1.76
C GLU A 95 11.43 -27.37 -2.04
N TYR A 96 10.11 -27.13 -2.03
CA TYR A 96 9.09 -28.15 -2.28
C TYR A 96 8.16 -27.88 -3.47
N PHE A 97 8.47 -26.94 -4.37
CA PHE A 97 7.74 -26.73 -5.64
C PHE A 97 6.19 -26.76 -5.50
N GLN A 98 5.67 -26.28 -4.37
CA GLN A 98 4.29 -26.52 -3.99
C GLN A 98 3.51 -25.21 -3.95
N TYR A 99 2.79 -25.00 -5.06
CA TYR A 99 1.66 -24.08 -5.25
C TYR A 99 2.01 -22.65 -5.65
N PHE A 100 1.50 -22.30 -6.84
CA PHE A 100 1.36 -20.92 -7.28
C PHE A 100 0.48 -20.15 -6.28
N SER A 101 1.05 -19.12 -5.66
CA SER A 101 0.33 -18.29 -4.69
C SER A 101 -0.63 -17.34 -5.40
N TRP A 102 -1.89 -17.77 -5.55
CA TRP A 102 -2.95 -16.96 -6.15
C TRP A 102 -3.15 -15.64 -5.41
N SER A 103 -3.03 -15.64 -4.07
CA SER A 103 -3.16 -14.42 -3.27
C SER A 103 -2.07 -13.40 -3.59
N ALA A 104 -0.82 -13.86 -3.75
CA ALA A 104 0.29 -13.00 -4.16
C ALA A 104 0.11 -12.49 -5.59
N PHE A 105 -0.40 -13.32 -6.50
CA PHE A 105 -0.69 -12.92 -7.87
C PHE A 105 -1.79 -11.85 -7.94
N PHE A 106 -2.91 -12.02 -7.23
CA PHE A 106 -3.96 -11.01 -7.17
C PHE A 106 -3.48 -9.72 -6.52
N ALA A 107 -2.70 -9.80 -5.44
CA ALA A 107 -2.10 -8.62 -4.82
C ALA A 107 -1.18 -7.88 -5.82
N LEU A 108 -0.34 -8.60 -6.56
CA LEU A 108 0.51 -8.02 -7.61
C LEU A 108 -0.31 -7.26 -8.65
N LEU A 109 -1.39 -7.87 -9.17
CA LEU A 109 -2.25 -7.24 -10.17
C LEU A 109 -2.97 -6.00 -9.61
N ILE A 110 -3.56 -6.11 -8.43
CA ILE A 110 -4.36 -5.03 -7.82
C ILE A 110 -3.46 -3.85 -7.45
N TYR A 111 -2.40 -4.08 -6.66
CA TYR A 111 -1.51 -3.01 -6.22
C TYR A 111 -0.67 -2.46 -7.37
N GLY A 112 -0.27 -3.31 -8.32
CA GLY A 112 0.41 -2.88 -9.54
C GLY A 112 -0.47 -1.98 -10.43
N PHE A 113 -1.75 -2.35 -10.60
CA PHE A 113 -2.70 -1.52 -11.33
C PHE A 113 -2.92 -0.16 -10.66
N PHE A 114 -3.12 -0.13 -9.34
CA PHE A 114 -3.30 1.14 -8.63
C PHE A 114 -2.02 1.99 -8.61
N ALA A 115 -0.84 1.37 -8.52
CA ALA A 115 0.44 2.06 -8.66
C ALA A 115 0.58 2.70 -10.05
N PHE A 116 0.19 1.99 -11.11
CA PHE A 116 0.19 2.53 -12.47
C PHE A 116 -0.80 3.68 -12.65
N MET A 117 -2.00 3.58 -12.07
CA MET A 117 -2.97 4.67 -12.07
C MET A 117 -2.45 5.91 -11.34
N ALA A 118 -1.78 5.71 -10.20
CA ALA A 118 -1.13 6.78 -9.46
C ALA A 118 0.02 7.41 -10.27
N PHE A 119 0.86 6.60 -10.92
CA PHE A 119 1.91 7.07 -11.83
C PHE A 119 1.35 7.97 -12.93
N LYS A 120 0.31 7.53 -13.66
CA LYS A 120 -0.32 8.35 -14.71
C LYS A 120 -0.87 9.67 -14.20
N LYS A 121 -1.21 9.77 -12.90
CA LYS A 121 -1.67 11.00 -12.27
C LYS A 121 -0.52 11.90 -11.84
N THR A 122 0.58 11.32 -11.38
CA THR A 122 1.83 12.04 -11.08
C THR A 122 2.44 12.63 -12.35
N ASP A 123 2.54 11.82 -13.41
CA ASP A 123 3.09 12.23 -14.71
C ASP A 123 2.29 13.36 -15.37
N LYS A 124 0.96 13.34 -15.25
CA LYS A 124 0.10 14.44 -15.74
C LYS A 124 0.18 15.74 -14.92
N LYS A 125 0.77 15.70 -13.73
CA LYS A 125 0.99 16.88 -12.88
C LYS A 125 2.41 17.46 -13.02
N ALA A 126 3.35 16.70 -13.59
CA ALA A 126 4.70 17.14 -13.93
C ALA A 126 4.71 17.88 -15.27
#